data_AF-A0A7S2EW36-F1
#
_entry.id   AF-A0A7S2EW36-F1
#
_cell.length_a   1.000
_cell.length_b   1.000
_cell.length_c   1.000
_cell.angle_alpha   90.00
_cell.angle_beta   90.00
_cell.angle_gamma   90.00
#
_symmetry.space_group_name_H-M   'P 1'
#
loop_
_entity.id
_entity.type
_entity.pdbx_description
1 polymer ?
#
loop_
_entity_poly.entity_id
_entity_poly.type
_entity_poly.pdbx_seq_one_letter_code
_entity_poly.pdbx_strand_id
1 'polypeptide(L)'
;AVRKAMYDKAVAPLSNQTRNPFVLDQGWVRGTGGLDDQDRRILGDLYCNATSVFEYGLGESTLIAARVGVPRYAGVDSDAQWVAEAREKSGKTHFRFYFADIGKTGAWGNPTMPS
;
A
#
# COMPACT_ATOMS: atom_id res chain seq x y z
N ALA A 1 29.07 6.15 13.48
CA ALA A 1 27.98 6.53 14.39
C ALA A 1 26.81 7.22 13.66
N VAL A 2 27.02 8.38 13.01
CA VAL A 2 25.93 9.18 12.39
C VAL A 2 25.13 8.42 11.31
N ARG A 3 25.80 7.74 10.37
CA ARG A 3 25.12 6.96 9.31
C ARG A 3 24.18 5.88 9.84
N LYS A 4 24.59 5.20 10.91
CA LYS A 4 23.77 4.16 11.56
C LYS A 4 22.52 4.77 12.20
N ALA A 5 22.67 5.88 12.93
CA ALA A 5 21.54 6.56 13.53
C ALA A 5 20.52 7.08 12.49
N MET A 6 21.01 7.60 11.36
CA MET A 6 20.15 8.00 10.24
C MET A 6 19.40 6.82 9.64
N TYR A 7 20.09 5.70 9.42
CA TYR A 7 19.46 4.46 8.96
C TYR A 7 18.39 3.97 9.95
N ASP A 8 18.73 3.85 11.23
CA ASP A 8 17.82 3.37 12.27
C ASP A 8 16.56 4.25 12.35
N LYS A 9 16.72 5.59 12.27
CA LYS A 9 15.60 6.53 12.20
C LYS A 9 14.78 6.35 10.93
N ALA A 10 15.42 6.16 9.78
CA ALA A 10 14.74 5.99 8.50
C ALA A 10 13.96 4.68 8.45
N VAL A 11 14.41 3.59 9.07
CA VAL A 11 13.71 2.30 9.03
C VAL A 11 12.76 2.06 10.21
N ALA A 12 12.75 2.93 11.22
CA ALA A 12 11.86 2.81 12.37
C ALA A 12 10.38 2.74 11.91
N PRO A 13 9.60 1.76 12.40
CA PRO A 13 8.16 1.72 12.13
C PRO A 13 7.47 2.86 12.90
N LEU A 14 6.29 3.27 12.44
CA LEU A 14 5.49 4.23 13.20
C LEU A 14 5.01 3.56 14.50
N SER A 15 5.53 4.00 15.65
CA SER A 15 5.11 3.50 16.96
C SER A 15 3.75 4.10 17.34
N ASN A 16 2.96 3.35 18.14
CA ASN A 16 1.66 3.78 18.69
C ASN A 16 0.53 4.05 17.67
N GLN A 17 0.54 3.43 16.50
CA GLN A 17 -0.66 3.40 15.64
C GLN A 17 -1.71 2.47 16.25
N THR A 18 -2.91 2.99 16.50
CA THR A 18 -4.08 2.16 16.79
C THR A 18 -4.33 1.23 15.62
N ARG A 19 -4.31 -0.08 15.90
CA ARG A 19 -4.64 -1.13 14.94
C ARG A 19 -6.17 -1.22 14.85
N ASN A 20 -6.70 -1.08 13.65
CA ASN A 20 -8.14 -1.22 13.43
C ASN A 20 -8.37 -2.51 12.65
N PRO A 21 -8.99 -3.54 13.26
CA PRO A 21 -9.39 -4.72 12.51
C PRO A 21 -10.20 -4.33 11.27
N PHE A 22 -9.94 -5.00 10.16
CA PHE A 22 -10.66 -4.71 8.93
C PHE A 22 -12.08 -5.27 9.02
N VAL A 23 -13.08 -4.40 8.97
CA VAL A 23 -14.49 -4.79 8.95
C VAL A 23 -15.12 -4.26 7.68
N LEU A 24 -15.48 -5.18 6.79
CA LEU A 24 -15.98 -4.85 5.46
C LEU A 24 -17.27 -4.01 5.50
N ASP A 25 -18.16 -4.29 6.46
CA ASP A 25 -19.49 -3.68 6.54
C ASP A 25 -19.46 -2.30 7.24
N GLN A 26 -18.28 -1.78 7.59
CA GLN A 26 -18.09 -0.49 8.25
C GLN A 26 -17.60 0.60 7.28
N GLY A 27 -18.47 0.94 6.33
CA GLY A 27 -18.25 2.05 5.39
C GLY A 27 -17.12 1.80 4.39
N TRP A 28 -16.77 0.54 4.12
CA TRP A 28 -15.82 0.19 3.07
C TRP A 28 -16.48 0.27 1.69
N VAL A 29 -15.84 0.98 0.77
CA VAL A 29 -16.22 1.00 -0.64
C VAL A 29 -15.37 -0.03 -1.37
N ARG A 30 -16.02 -1.02 -1.98
CA ARG A 30 -15.33 -2.08 -2.72
C ARG A 30 -14.65 -1.52 -3.96
N GLY A 31 -13.37 -1.85 -4.13
CA GLY A 31 -12.63 -1.54 -5.34
C GLY A 31 -12.96 -2.50 -6.50
N THR A 32 -12.41 -2.18 -7.68
CA THR A 32 -12.48 -3.02 -8.88
C THR A 32 -11.18 -3.82 -9.11
N GLY A 33 -10.27 -3.82 -8.14
CA GLY A 33 -8.92 -4.40 -8.23
C GLY A 33 -8.84 -5.92 -8.11
N GLY A 34 -9.96 -6.64 -8.25
CA GLY A 34 -9.99 -8.10 -8.32
C GLY A 34 -10.12 -8.85 -6.99
N LEU A 35 -10.10 -8.17 -5.84
CA LEU A 35 -10.38 -8.83 -4.56
C LEU A 35 -11.88 -9.13 -4.42
N ASP A 36 -12.22 -10.31 -3.92
CA ASP A 36 -13.57 -10.60 -3.41
C ASP A 36 -13.70 -10.27 -1.91
N ASP A 37 -14.89 -10.45 -1.35
CA ASP A 37 -15.15 -10.11 0.06
C ASP A 37 -14.41 -11.01 1.06
N GLN A 38 -14.12 -12.26 0.67
CA GLN A 38 -13.35 -13.18 1.51
C GLN A 38 -11.87 -12.79 1.49
N ASP A 39 -11.32 -12.49 0.32
CA ASP A 39 -9.93 -12.02 0.17
C ASP A 39 -9.69 -10.72 0.94
N ARG A 40 -10.64 -9.77 0.89
CA ARG A 40 -10.57 -8.52 1.66
C ARG A 40 -10.45 -8.78 3.17
N ARG A 41 -11.25 -9.71 3.70
CA ARG A 41 -11.23 -10.05 5.14
C ARG A 41 -9.90 -10.70 5.52
N ILE A 42 -9.47 -11.70 4.75
CA ILE A 42 -8.19 -12.41 4.98
C ILE A 42 -7.03 -11.42 4.92
N LEU A 43 -6.97 -10.58 3.89
CA LEU A 43 -5.90 -9.60 3.72
C LEU A 43 -5.92 -8.56 4.83
N GLY A 44 -7.10 -8.08 5.22
CA GLY A 44 -7.29 -7.17 6.34
C GLY A 44 -6.76 -7.74 7.66
N ASP A 45 -7.04 -9.00 7.96
CA ASP A 45 -6.56 -9.69 9.16
C ASP A 45 -5.04 -9.88 9.13
N LEU A 46 -4.48 -10.32 7.99
CA LEU A 46 -3.03 -10.44 7.80
C LEU A 46 -2.34 -9.09 8.01
N TYR A 47 -2.87 -8.03 7.39
CA TYR A 47 -2.29 -6.70 7.48
C TYR A 47 -2.45 -6.09 8.86
N CYS A 48 -3.55 -6.37 9.57
CA CYS A 48 -3.77 -5.92 10.95
C CYS A 48 -2.77 -6.57 11.93
N ASN A 49 -2.28 -7.77 11.64
CA ASN A 49 -1.26 -8.44 12.45
C ASN A 49 0.18 -8.18 11.98
N ALA A 50 0.37 -7.65 10.78
CA ALA A 50 1.68 -7.34 10.23
C ALA A 50 2.29 -6.05 10.81
N THR A 51 3.58 -6.09 11.15
CA THR A 51 4.38 -4.90 11.52
C THR A 51 5.02 -4.23 10.31
N SER A 52 5.10 -4.94 9.17
CA SER A 52 5.62 -4.43 7.91
C SER A 52 4.94 -5.11 6.73
N VAL A 53 4.62 -4.35 5.70
CA VAL A 53 4.03 -4.85 4.44
C VAL A 53 4.83 -4.31 3.27
N PHE A 54 5.07 -5.19 2.29
CA PHE A 54 5.64 -4.84 1.00
C PHE A 54 4.71 -5.34 -0.12
N GLU A 55 4.28 -4.45 -1.02
CA GLU A 55 3.37 -4.78 -2.13
C GLU A 55 4.04 -4.64 -3.50
N TYR A 56 3.69 -5.57 -4.41
CA TYR A 56 3.87 -5.42 -5.85
C TYR A 56 2.50 -5.18 -6.48
N GLY A 57 2.34 -4.03 -7.13
CA GLY A 57 1.04 -3.50 -7.52
C GLY A 57 0.39 -2.72 -6.37
N LEU A 58 -0.20 -1.58 -6.70
CA LEU A 58 -0.88 -0.69 -5.77
C LEU A 58 -2.37 -0.62 -6.11
N GLY A 59 -3.22 -0.66 -5.10
CA GLY A 59 -4.65 -0.67 -5.32
C GLY A 59 -5.46 -0.82 -4.04
N GLU A 60 -6.52 -1.64 -4.10
CA GLU A 60 -7.40 -1.84 -2.95
C GLU A 60 -6.66 -2.42 -1.72
N SER A 61 -5.71 -3.33 -1.93
CA SER A 61 -4.82 -3.86 -0.89
C SER A 61 -4.11 -2.75 -0.12
N THR A 62 -3.60 -1.75 -0.84
CA THR A 62 -2.90 -0.60 -0.26
C THR A 62 -3.83 0.23 0.64
N LEU A 63 -5.10 0.38 0.24
CA LEU A 63 -6.09 1.07 1.06
C LEU A 63 -6.48 0.25 2.30
N ILE A 64 -6.54 -1.07 2.19
CA ILE A 64 -6.73 -1.98 3.34
C ILE A 64 -5.57 -1.81 4.33
N ALA A 65 -4.32 -1.79 3.85
CA ALA A 65 -3.14 -1.54 4.68
C ALA A 65 -3.23 -0.19 5.42
N ALA A 66 -3.69 0.86 4.74
CA ALA A 66 -3.92 2.17 5.33
C ALA A 66 -5.05 2.16 6.37
N ARG A 67 -6.15 1.45 6.09
CA ARG A 67 -7.33 1.33 6.96
C ARG A 67 -7.00 0.66 8.28
N VAL A 68 -6.26 -0.45 8.24
CA VAL A 68 -5.83 -1.20 9.44
C VAL A 68 -4.64 -0.56 10.14
N GLY A 69 -3.99 0.41 9.49
CA GLY A 69 -2.95 1.27 10.07
C GLY A 69 -1.57 0.63 10.10
N VAL A 70 -1.17 -0.14 9.08
CA VAL A 70 0.15 -0.80 8.97
C VAL A 70 1.30 0.12 9.43
N PRO A 71 2.21 -0.31 10.33
CA PRO A 71 3.19 0.61 10.93
C PRO A 71 4.34 0.95 9.97
N ARG A 72 4.64 0.05 9.03
CA ARG A 72 5.65 0.22 8.00
C ARG A 72 5.13 -0.36 6.69
N TYR A 73 5.01 0.46 5.67
CA TYR A 73 4.51 0.05 4.37
C TYR A 73 5.44 0.57 3.27
N ALA A 74 5.72 -0.30 2.30
CA ALA A 74 6.31 0.06 1.04
C ALA A 74 5.55 -0.65 -0.09
N GLY A 75 5.30 0.02 -1.20
CA GLY A 75 4.71 -0.63 -2.36
C GLY A 75 5.21 -0.03 -3.66
N VAL A 76 5.26 -0.85 -4.69
CA VAL A 76 5.76 -0.47 -6.02
C VAL A 76 4.68 -0.74 -7.06
N ASP A 77 4.53 0.19 -8.01
CA ASP A 77 3.69 0.00 -9.19
C ASP A 77 4.42 0.53 -10.43
N SER A 78 4.09 -0.05 -11.59
CA SER A 78 4.60 0.37 -12.90
C SER A 78 3.78 1.50 -13.51
N ASP A 79 2.59 1.80 -12.99
CA ASP A 79 1.73 2.87 -13.48
C ASP A 79 1.80 4.10 -12.56
N ALA A 80 2.33 5.20 -13.10
CA ALA A 80 2.52 6.44 -12.36
C ALA A 80 1.20 7.02 -11.80
N GLN A 81 0.08 6.85 -12.49
CA GLN A 81 -1.22 7.32 -12.03
C GLN A 81 -1.66 6.53 -10.81
N TRP A 82 -1.54 5.20 -10.84
CA TRP A 82 -1.86 4.36 -9.69
C TRP A 82 -0.97 4.66 -8.47
N VAL A 83 0.32 4.92 -8.67
CA VAL A 83 1.22 5.37 -7.58
C VAL A 83 0.73 6.66 -6.94
N ALA A 84 0.35 7.66 -7.75
CA ALA A 84 -0.13 8.95 -7.27
C ALA A 84 -1.46 8.80 -6.50
N GLU A 85 -2.42 8.07 -7.09
CA GLU A 85 -3.73 7.84 -6.49
C GLU A 85 -3.65 7.03 -5.20
N ALA A 86 -2.84 5.97 -5.15
CA ALA A 86 -2.66 5.17 -3.94
C ALA A 86 -2.05 6.00 -2.81
N ARG A 87 -1.06 6.85 -3.13
CA ARG A 87 -0.46 7.78 -2.16
C ARG A 87 -1.51 8.73 -1.60
N GLU A 88 -2.28 9.39 -2.47
CA GLU A 88 -3.31 10.35 -2.07
C GLU A 88 -4.42 9.68 -1.24
N LYS A 89 -5.02 8.61 -1.77
CA LYS A 89 -6.15 7.90 -1.14
C LYS A 89 -5.77 7.22 0.17
N SER A 90 -4.52 6.77 0.34
CA SER A 90 -4.08 6.20 1.62
C SER A 90 -4.08 7.22 2.76
N GLY A 91 -3.78 8.49 2.45
CA GLY A 91 -3.58 9.55 3.45
C GLY A 91 -2.47 9.29 4.48
N LYS A 92 -1.59 8.30 4.26
CA LYS A 92 -0.55 7.90 5.23
C LYS A 92 0.79 8.49 4.87
N THR A 93 1.25 9.46 5.68
CA THR A 93 2.54 10.14 5.46
C THR A 93 3.76 9.24 5.68
N HIS A 94 3.62 8.14 6.42
CA HIS A 94 4.69 7.19 6.69
C HIS A 94 4.78 6.04 5.67
N PHE A 95 3.81 5.94 4.74
CA PHE A 95 3.83 4.94 3.68
C PHE A 95 4.81 5.37 2.57
N ARG A 96 5.50 4.38 1.97
CA ARG A 96 6.43 4.62 0.87
C ARG A 96 5.86 4.06 -0.42
N PHE A 97 5.80 4.91 -1.44
CA PHE A 97 5.29 4.55 -2.75
C PHE A 97 6.41 4.73 -3.77
N TYR A 98 6.69 3.68 -4.52
CA TYR A 98 7.72 3.62 -5.54
C TYR A 98 7.07 3.49 -6.92
N PHE A 99 7.48 4.36 -7.84
CA PHE A 99 7.15 4.22 -9.25
C PHE A 99 8.30 3.48 -9.92
N ALA A 100 8.02 2.29 -10.44
CA ALA A 100 8.96 1.52 -11.26
C ALA A 100 8.68 1.84 -12.73
N ASP A 101 9.36 2.87 -13.24
CA ASP A 101 9.21 3.29 -14.63
C ASP A 101 9.62 2.17 -15.60
N ILE A 102 8.65 1.68 -16.37
CA ILE A 102 8.84 0.70 -17.44
C ILE A 102 8.38 1.25 -18.81
N GLY A 103 8.30 2.59 -18.92
CA GLY A 103 7.70 3.27 -20.05
C GLY A 103 6.18 3.46 -19.89
N LYS A 104 5.54 3.93 -20.98
CA LYS A 104 4.10 4.21 -20.97
C LYS A 104 3.30 2.94 -20.68
N THR A 105 2.41 3.00 -19.69
CA THR A 105 1.53 1.90 -19.31
C THR A 105 0.10 2.10 -19.83
N GLY A 106 -0.62 0.98 -19.94
CA GLY A 106 -2.05 0.90 -20.21
C GLY A 106 -2.77 0.14 -19.11
N ALA A 107 -3.79 -0.63 -19.48
CA ALA A 107 -4.58 -1.40 -18.51
C ALA A 107 -3.70 -2.30 -17.63
N TRP A 108 -3.91 -2.24 -16.31
CA TRP A 108 -3.21 -3.04 -15.31
C TRP A 108 -1.70 -2.80 -15.24
N GLY A 109 -1.23 -1.60 -15.60
CA GLY A 109 0.19 -1.26 -15.56
C GLY A 109 1.03 -1.98 -16.62
N ASN A 110 0.39 -2.60 -17.61
CA ASN A 110 1.08 -3.26 -18.72
C ASN A 110 1.72 -2.21 -19.64
N PRO A 111 2.97 -2.41 -20.09
CA PRO A 111 3.58 -1.55 -21.10
C PRO A 111 2.71 -1.48 -22.35
N THR A 112 2.42 -0.27 -22.82
CA THR A 112 1.93 -0.07 -24.19
C THR A 112 3.12 -0.22 -25.12
N MET A 113 2.95 -0.95 -26.24
CA MET A 113 4.00 -1.05 -27.25
C MET A 113 4.50 0.36 -27.61
N PRO A 114 5.82 0.57 -27.71
CA PRO A 114 6.32 1.81 -28.27
C PRO A 114 5.83 1.92 -29.72
N SER A 115 5.27 3.07 -30.07
CA SER A 115 5.12 3.47 -31.48
C SER A 115 6.49 3.62 -32.12
#